data_AF-A0AAQ3X580-F1
#
_entry.id   AF-A0AAQ3X580-F1
#
_cell.length_a   1.000
_cell.length_b   1.000
_cell.length_c   1.000
_cell.angle_alpha   90.00
_cell.angle_beta   90.00
_cell.angle_gamma   90.00
#
_symmetry.space_group_name_H-M   'P 1'
#
loop_
_entity.id
_entity.type
_entity.pdbx_description
1 polymer ?
#
loop_
_entity_poly.entity_id
_entity_poly.type
_entity_poly.pdbx_seq_one_letter_code
_entity_poly.pdbx_strand_id
1 'polypeptide(L)'
;MVEHVFSYDNGPRQPGGGGTHIVHTCSVWHDATRTLKPAYRDVAAVSCKAMVHAVNFIKKPEAARDQINSWVKAVTNNLIDSILPGGLVTEHTRLVVAMTIYF
;
A
#
# COMPACT_ATOMS: atom_id res chain seq x y z
N MET A 1 23.37 -6.68 12.82
CA MET A 1 22.65 -5.56 13.45
C MET A 1 21.59 -5.06 12.47
N VAL A 2 20.38 -5.60 12.58
CA VAL A 2 19.10 -4.90 12.51
C VAL A 2 18.07 -5.93 12.96
N GLU A 3 17.34 -5.58 14.01
CA GLU A 3 16.45 -6.49 14.72
C GLU A 3 15.29 -6.91 13.83
N HIS A 4 15.10 -8.23 13.76
CA HIS A 4 13.86 -8.83 13.32
C HIS A 4 12.78 -8.52 14.37
N VAL A 5 12.04 -7.44 14.20
CA VAL A 5 10.75 -7.28 14.88
C VAL A 5 9.65 -7.59 13.87
N PHE A 6 9.31 -8.88 13.81
CA PHE A 6 8.03 -9.32 13.26
C PHE A 6 6.98 -9.17 14.35
N SER A 7 5.88 -8.50 14.06
CA SER A 7 4.59 -8.82 14.68
C SER A 7 3.51 -8.65 13.64
N TYR A 8 3.01 -9.78 13.17
CA TYR A 8 1.68 -9.90 12.62
C TYR A 8 0.75 -10.05 13.82
N ASP A 9 -0.08 -9.05 14.08
CA ASP A 9 -1.24 -9.23 14.95
C ASP A 9 -2.51 -8.90 14.16
N ASN A 10 -3.19 -9.95 13.70
CA ASN A 10 -4.58 -9.91 13.25
C ASN A 10 -5.50 -10.53 14.32
N GLY A 11 -5.08 -10.56 15.59
CA GLY A 11 -5.86 -11.02 16.73
C GLY A 11 -6.65 -9.89 17.41
N PRO A 12 -7.70 -10.22 18.18
CA PRO A 12 -8.42 -9.22 18.96
C PRO A 12 -7.52 -8.62 20.05
N ARG A 13 -7.57 -7.28 20.17
CA ARG A 13 -6.79 -6.44 21.09
C ARG A 13 -6.65 -7.07 22.49
N GLN A 14 -5.42 -7.34 22.93
CA GLN A 14 -5.14 -7.60 24.34
C GLN A 14 -4.92 -6.28 25.11
N PRO A 15 -5.61 -6.07 26.25
CA PRO A 15 -5.42 -4.87 27.06
C PRO A 15 -4.27 -5.11 28.04
N GLY A 16 -3.13 -4.46 27.81
CA GLY A 16 -2.04 -4.38 28.80
C GLY A 16 -0.65 -4.58 28.23
N GLY A 17 -0.14 -3.59 27.50
CA GLY A 17 1.25 -3.55 27.09
C GLY A 17 1.57 -2.20 26.45
N GLY A 18 2.25 -1.32 27.18
CA GLY A 18 2.74 -0.04 26.67
C GLY A 18 3.91 -0.22 25.71
N GLY A 19 3.69 -0.93 24.60
CA GLY A 19 4.64 -1.07 23.50
C GLY A 19 4.37 -0.02 22.43
N THR A 20 5.42 0.57 21.87
CA THR A 20 5.29 1.42 20.68
C THR A 20 4.85 0.55 19.52
N HIS A 21 3.63 0.77 19.02
CA HIS A 21 3.08 0.01 17.90
C HIS A 21 3.56 0.63 16.59
N ILE A 22 4.68 0.14 16.08
CA ILE A 22 5.18 0.51 14.76
C ILE A 22 4.50 -0.37 13.73
N VAL A 23 3.73 0.25 12.82
CA VAL A 23 3.11 -0.46 11.69
C VAL A 23 3.61 0.13 10.39
N HIS A 24 4.13 -0.74 9.55
CA HIS A 24 4.61 -0.43 8.21
C HIS A 24 3.85 -1.26 7.19
N THR A 25 3.37 -0.61 6.14
CA THR A 25 2.77 -1.27 4.98
C THR A 25 3.28 -0.67 3.69
N CYS A 26 3.48 -1.55 2.72
CA CYS A 26 3.98 -1.24 1.38
C CYS A 26 3.00 -1.86 0.38
N SER A 27 2.57 -1.12 -0.63
CA SER A 27 1.77 -1.69 -1.73
C SER A 27 2.17 -1.11 -3.07
N VAL A 28 2.05 -1.95 -4.10
CA VAL A 28 2.38 -1.61 -5.48
C VAL A 28 1.13 -1.77 -6.33
N TRP A 29 0.74 -0.68 -6.98
CA TRP A 29 -0.46 -0.60 -7.80
C TRP A 29 -0.06 -0.40 -9.25
N HIS A 30 -0.48 -1.30 -10.13
CA HIS A 30 -0.14 -1.22 -11.54
C HIS A 30 -1.36 -1.23 -12.44
N ASP A 31 -1.19 -0.68 -13.64
CA ASP A 31 -2.26 -0.75 -14.62
C ASP A 31 -2.54 -2.21 -15.03
N ALA A 32 -3.81 -2.61 -14.98
CA ALA A 32 -4.25 -3.98 -15.22
C ALA A 32 -4.11 -4.39 -16.69
N THR A 33 -4.07 -3.45 -17.64
CA THR A 33 -3.88 -3.77 -19.06
C THR A 33 -2.40 -3.96 -19.39
N ARG A 34 -1.49 -3.83 -18.42
CA ARG A 34 -0.05 -4.01 -18.61
C ARG A 34 0.49 -5.05 -17.65
N THR A 35 1.02 -6.12 -18.22
CA THR A 35 1.77 -7.11 -17.45
C THR A 35 3.08 -6.48 -17.00
N LEU A 36 3.27 -6.35 -15.69
CA LEU A 36 4.58 -5.99 -15.16
C LEU A 36 5.58 -7.11 -15.49
N LYS A 37 6.80 -6.72 -15.87
CA LYS A 37 7.89 -7.68 -16.04
C LYS A 37 8.08 -8.46 -14.73
N PRO A 38 8.14 -9.81 -14.77
CA PRO A 38 8.30 -10.64 -13.59
C PRO A 38 9.46 -10.19 -12.70
N ALA A 39 10.63 -9.92 -13.30
CA ALA A 39 11.80 -9.42 -12.57
C ALA A 39 11.54 -8.13 -11.76
N TYR A 40 10.68 -7.23 -12.24
CA TYR A 40 10.29 -6.04 -11.47
C TYR A 40 9.32 -6.40 -10.34
N ARG A 41 8.37 -7.30 -10.59
CA ARG A 41 7.46 -7.81 -9.55
C ARG A 41 8.23 -8.46 -8.43
N ASP A 42 9.22 -9.29 -8.78
CA ASP A 42 10.02 -10.03 -7.82
C ASP A 42 10.86 -9.07 -6.96
N VAL A 43 11.51 -8.08 -7.58
CA VAL A 43 12.25 -7.04 -6.84
C VAL A 43 11.31 -6.21 -5.96
N ALA A 44 10.16 -5.77 -6.48
CA ALA A 44 9.21 -4.97 -5.72
C ALA A 44 8.58 -5.76 -4.54
N ALA A 45 8.30 -7.04 -4.75
CA ALA A 45 7.81 -7.95 -3.73
C ALA A 45 8.87 -8.21 -2.65
N VAL A 46 10.15 -8.35 -3.03
CA VAL A 46 11.24 -8.57 -2.07
C VAL A 46 11.58 -7.30 -1.28
N SER A 47 11.69 -6.14 -1.94
CA SER A 47 12.13 -4.90 -1.30
C SER A 47 11.05 -4.23 -0.45
N CYS A 48 9.78 -4.33 -0.83
CA CYS A 48 8.68 -3.69 -0.11
C CYS A 48 7.84 -4.71 0.68
N LYS A 49 8.05 -6.04 0.53
CA LYS A 49 7.08 -7.07 0.96
C LYS A 49 5.64 -6.71 0.55
N ALA A 50 5.52 -6.04 -0.60
CA ALA A 50 4.31 -5.32 -0.96
C ALA A 50 3.22 -6.27 -1.46
N MET A 51 1.99 -5.97 -1.06
CA MET A 51 0.83 -6.46 -1.80
C MET A 51 0.80 -5.78 -3.18
N VAL A 52 0.73 -6.60 -4.23
CA VAL A 52 0.64 -6.13 -5.62
C VAL A 52 -0.83 -6.10 -6.03
N HIS A 53 -1.31 -4.93 -6.40
CA HIS A 53 -2.67 -4.70 -6.85
C HIS A 53 -2.69 -4.29 -8.33
N ALA A 54 -3.61 -4.87 -9.09
CA ALA A 54 -3.87 -4.48 -10.48
C ALA A 54 -5.14 -3.62 -10.54
N VAL A 55 -5.02 -2.40 -11.08
CA VAL A 55 -6.11 -1.43 -11.19
C VAL A 55 -6.16 -0.81 -12.58
N ASN A 56 -7.27 -0.20 -12.96
CA ASN A 56 -7.44 0.35 -14.30
C ASN A 56 -7.15 1.85 -14.31
N PHE A 57 -5.87 2.23 -14.42
CA PHE A 57 -5.48 3.63 -14.49
C PHE A 57 -5.90 4.25 -15.82
N ILE A 58 -5.85 3.50 -16.93
CA ILE A 58 -6.14 4.03 -18.27
C ILE A 58 -7.60 4.45 -18.43
N LYS A 59 -8.56 3.58 -18.10
CA LYS A 59 -9.98 3.86 -18.33
C LYS A 59 -10.68 4.43 -17.11
N LYS A 60 -10.12 4.25 -15.91
CA LYS A 60 -10.77 4.63 -14.64
C LYS A 60 -9.76 5.21 -13.62
N PRO A 61 -9.02 6.29 -13.98
CA PRO A 61 -7.98 6.85 -13.12
C PRO A 61 -8.51 7.30 -11.75
N GLU A 62 -9.66 7.97 -11.72
CA GLU A 62 -10.27 8.43 -10.45
C GLU A 62 -10.75 7.26 -9.57
N ALA A 63 -11.32 6.20 -10.16
CA ALA A 63 -11.70 5.02 -9.38
C ALA A 63 -10.47 4.29 -8.83
N ALA A 64 -9.37 4.24 -9.58
CA ALA A 64 -8.10 3.68 -9.10
C ALA A 64 -7.50 4.52 -7.97
N ARG A 65 -7.60 5.86 -8.07
CA ARG A 65 -7.22 6.79 -6.99
C ARG A 65 -8.00 6.50 -5.71
N ASP A 66 -9.32 6.36 -5.81
CA ASP A 66 -10.18 6.11 -4.65
C ASP A 66 -9.90 4.73 -4.03
N GLN A 67 -9.56 3.72 -4.83
CA GLN A 67 -9.13 2.41 -4.32
C GLN A 67 -7.83 2.51 -3.51
N ILE A 68 -6.83 3.26 -4.00
CA ILE A 68 -5.56 3.46 -3.30
C ILE A 68 -5.79 4.21 -1.99
N ASN A 69 -6.55 5.31 -2.01
CA ASN A 69 -6.87 6.09 -0.82
C ASN A 69 -7.64 5.25 0.21
N SER A 70 -8.63 4.46 -0.23
CA SER A 70 -9.39 3.57 0.65
C SER A 70 -8.51 2.49 1.28
N TRP A 71 -7.58 1.92 0.52
CA TRP A 71 -6.61 0.97 1.05
C TRP A 71 -5.71 1.61 2.11
N VAL A 72 -5.17 2.80 1.84
CA VAL A 72 -4.34 3.53 2.80
C VAL A 72 -5.12 3.85 4.08
N LYS A 73 -6.36 4.31 3.94
CA LYS A 73 -7.24 4.59 5.07
C LYS A 73 -7.49 3.34 5.93
N ALA A 74 -7.71 2.19 5.30
CA ALA A 74 -7.89 0.93 6.01
C ALA A 74 -6.64 0.48 6.77
N VAL A 75 -5.46 0.50 6.12
CA VAL A 75 -4.21 0.05 6.76
C VAL A 75 -3.69 1.01 7.83
N THR A 76 -4.14 2.27 7.83
CA THR A 76 -3.80 3.29 8.82
C THR A 76 -4.81 3.43 9.94
N ASN A 77 -5.80 2.54 10.04
CA ASN A 77 -6.90 2.67 11.00
C ASN A 77 -7.61 4.04 10.93
N ASN A 78 -7.79 4.57 9.72
CA ASN A 78 -8.37 5.87 9.41
C ASN A 78 -7.54 7.10 9.84
N LEU A 79 -6.25 6.94 10.15
CA LEU A 79 -5.38 8.09 10.46
C LEU A 79 -4.99 8.89 9.22
N ILE A 80 -4.94 8.25 8.05
CA ILE A 80 -4.63 8.90 6.76
C ILE A 80 -5.80 8.70 5.80
N ASP A 81 -6.60 9.75 5.63
CA ASP A 81 -7.82 9.69 4.82
C ASP A 81 -7.56 9.68 3.30
N SER A 82 -6.53 10.38 2.84
CA SER A 82 -6.19 10.46 1.41
C SER A 82 -4.72 10.82 1.23
N ILE A 83 -4.00 10.03 0.43
CA ILE A 83 -2.62 10.31 0.02
C ILE A 83 -2.52 10.82 -1.41
N LEU A 84 -3.52 10.56 -2.25
CA LEU A 84 -3.56 10.97 -3.64
C LEU A 84 -4.68 12.02 -3.84
N PRO A 85 -4.34 13.31 -4.00
CA PRO A 85 -5.30 14.33 -4.39
C PRO A 85 -5.87 14.07 -5.79
N GLY A 86 -7.04 14.65 -6.07
CA GLY A 86 -7.71 14.52 -7.37
C GLY A 86 -6.82 15.00 -8.53
N GLY A 87 -6.91 14.33 -9.68
CA GLY A 87 -6.11 14.64 -10.87
C GLY A 87 -4.64 14.20 -10.82
N LEU A 88 -4.13 13.68 -9.70
CA LEU A 88 -2.75 13.17 -9.61
C LEU A 88 -2.58 11.81 -10.29
N VAL A 89 -3.62 10.97 -10.23
CA VAL A 89 -3.71 9.72 -10.99
C VAL A 89 -4.38 10.04 -12.32
N THR A 90 -3.73 9.68 -13.42
CA THR A 90 -4.21 9.95 -14.78
C THR A 90 -4.18 8.69 -15.62
N GLU A 91 -4.74 8.76 -16.82
CA GLU A 91 -4.68 7.67 -17.81
C GLU A 91 -3.25 7.33 -18.28
N HIS A 92 -2.29 8.22 -18.00
CA HIS A 92 -0.86 7.98 -18.26
C HIS A 92 -0.14 7.32 -17.10
N THR A 93 -0.76 7.23 -15.92
CA THR A 93 -0.20 6.53 -14.77
C THR A 93 -0.03 5.05 -15.09
N ARG A 94 1.14 4.49 -14.76
CA ARG A 94 1.49 3.09 -15.03
C ARG A 94 1.72 2.30 -13.75
N LEU A 95 2.23 2.98 -12.73
CA LEU A 95 2.62 2.41 -11.46
C LEU A 95 2.45 3.46 -10.37
N VAL A 96 1.92 3.05 -9.22
CA VAL A 96 1.92 3.84 -7.98
C VAL A 96 2.47 2.94 -6.88
N VAL A 97 3.41 3.46 -6.09
CA VAL A 97 3.93 2.79 -4.90
C VAL A 97 3.44 3.60 -3.69
N ALA A 98 2.69 2.95 -2.80
CA ALA A 98 2.20 3.56 -1.58
C ALA A 98 2.91 2.91 -0.38
N MET A 99 3.60 3.73 0.40
CA MET A 99 4.25 3.31 1.66
C MET A 99 3.60 4.06 2.81
N THR A 100 3.35 3.37 3.92
CA THR A 100 2.76 3.96 5.11
C THR A 100 3.49 3.47 6.34
N ILE A 101 3.84 4.41 7.22
CA ILE A 101 4.52 4.17 8.49
C ILE A 101 3.77 4.99 9.54
N TYR A 102 3.29 4.36 10.61
CA TYR A 102 2.73 5.05 11.78
C TYR A 102 3.27 4.46 13.09
N PHE A 103 3.30 5.29 14.12
CA PHE A 103 3.90 5.04 15.43
C PHE A 103 2.99 5.53 16.56
#